data_AF-A0AA43FC92-F1
#
_entry.id   AF-A0AA43FC92-F1
#
_cell.length_a   1.000
_cell.length_b   1.000
_cell.length_c   1.000
_cell.angle_alpha   90.00
_cell.angle_beta   90.00
_cell.angle_gamma   90.00
#
_symmetry.space_group_name_H-M   'P 1'
#
loop_
_entity.id
_entity.type
_entity.pdbx_description
1 polymer ?
#
loop_
_entity_poly.entity_id
_entity_poly.type
_entity_poly.pdbx_seq_one_letter_code
_entity_poly.pdbx_strand_id
1 'polypeptide(L)'
;GLASATAAIAGVFIAMSQALFPGLAVEWFGIVFPVVILGGLGSTLGALGAGVTIGVVAAVASVTWGPSYAPLATFVILIATLLFRPEGLFTRKASV
;
A
#
# COMPACT_ATOMS: atom_id res chain seq x y z
N GLY A 1 10.82 18.19 0.21
CA GLY A 1 11.53 18.28 -1.08
C GLY A 1 11.34 17.02 -1.89
N LEU A 2 12.13 15.97 -1.63
CA LEU A 2 12.09 14.73 -2.43
C LEU A 2 10.75 13.98 -2.30
N ALA A 3 10.23 13.82 -1.09
CA ALA A 3 8.95 13.14 -0.84
C ALA A 3 7.75 13.84 -1.51
N SER A 4 7.74 15.18 -1.51
CA SER A 4 6.70 15.97 -2.18
C SER A 4 6.82 15.88 -3.71
N ALA A 5 8.04 15.80 -4.26
CA ALA A 5 8.24 15.59 -5.70
C ALA A 5 7.75 14.20 -6.13
N THR A 6 8.05 13.15 -5.38
CA THR A 6 7.56 11.79 -5.68
C THR A 6 6.04 11.66 -5.49
N ALA A 7 5.47 12.35 -4.49
CA ALA A 7 4.03 12.39 -4.27
C ALA A 7 3.30 13.11 -5.42
N ALA A 8 3.86 14.21 -5.93
CA ALA A 8 3.29 14.92 -7.08
C ALA A 8 3.28 14.04 -8.33
N ILE A 9 4.39 13.34 -8.62
CA ILE A 9 4.48 12.40 -9.75
C ILE A 9 3.43 11.29 -9.60
N ALA A 10 3.35 10.66 -8.42
CA ALA A 10 2.35 9.61 -8.16
C ALA A 10 0.91 10.12 -8.32
N GLY A 11 0.61 11.34 -7.86
CA GLY A 11 -0.70 11.96 -8.00
C GLY A 11 -1.11 12.18 -9.46
N VAL A 12 -0.17 12.58 -10.32
CA VAL A 12 -0.42 12.71 -11.77
C VAL A 12 -0.78 11.35 -12.40
N PHE A 13 -0.06 10.29 -12.04
CA PHE A 13 -0.39 8.94 -12.52
C PHE A 13 -1.78 8.48 -12.07
N ILE A 14 -2.17 8.75 -10.82
CA ILE A 14 -3.50 8.41 -10.32
C ILE A 14 -4.58 9.16 -11.09
N ALA A 15 -4.42 10.49 -11.28
CA ALA A 15 -5.36 11.32 -12.02
C ALA A 15 -5.51 10.92 -13.49
N MET A 16 -4.45 10.37 -14.11
CA MET A 16 -4.52 9.81 -15.46
C MET A 16 -5.20 8.44 -15.52
N SER A 17 -5.08 7.64 -14.46
CA SER A 17 -5.60 6.27 -14.44
C SER A 17 -7.12 6.18 -14.26
N GLN A 18 -7.73 7.11 -13.52
CA GLN A 18 -9.15 7.06 -13.18
C GLN A 18 -9.73 8.42 -12.78
N ALA A 19 -11.04 8.58 -12.97
CA ALA A 19 -11.76 9.81 -12.68
C ALA A 19 -11.74 10.13 -11.18
N LEU A 20 -11.45 11.38 -10.82
CA LEU A 20 -11.43 11.84 -9.44
C LEU A 20 -12.85 12.18 -8.97
N PHE A 21 -13.29 11.54 -7.89
CA PHE A 21 -14.57 11.80 -7.23
C PHE A 21 -14.39 11.98 -5.73
N PRO A 22 -15.29 12.69 -5.02
CA PRO A 22 -15.14 13.11 -3.62
C PRO A 22 -15.21 11.99 -2.55
N GLY A 23 -14.88 10.75 -2.90
CA GLY A 23 -14.75 9.61 -1.98
C GLY A 23 -13.49 8.76 -2.19
N LEU A 24 -12.73 9.02 -3.27
CA LEU A 24 -11.60 8.20 -3.69
C LEU A 24 -10.53 8.08 -2.60
N ALA A 25 -10.24 9.16 -1.87
CA ALA A 25 -9.26 9.12 -0.79
C ALA A 25 -9.65 8.10 0.30
N VAL A 26 -10.94 8.07 0.69
CA VAL A 26 -11.48 7.18 1.74
C VAL A 26 -11.38 5.72 1.32
N GLU A 27 -11.67 5.43 0.05
CA GLU A 27 -11.58 4.07 -0.49
C GLU A 27 -10.13 3.57 -0.58
N TRP A 28 -9.21 4.43 -0.99
CA TRP A 28 -7.79 4.10 -1.12
C TRP A 28 -7.07 3.90 0.21
N PHE A 29 -7.58 4.46 1.32
CA PHE A 29 -6.98 4.26 2.64
C PHE A 29 -6.85 2.77 3.00
N GLY A 30 -7.80 1.92 2.59
CA GLY A 30 -7.78 0.49 2.91
C GLY A 30 -6.66 -0.31 2.22
N ILE A 31 -6.02 0.26 1.20
CA ILE A 31 -4.88 -0.35 0.49
C ILE A 31 -3.58 0.35 0.89
N VAL A 32 -3.58 1.70 0.94
CA VAL A 32 -2.38 2.50 1.20
C VAL A 32 -1.84 2.29 2.62
N PHE A 33 -2.72 2.18 3.61
CA PHE A 33 -2.29 1.99 5.00
C PHE A 33 -1.57 0.64 5.22
N PRO A 34 -2.11 -0.50 4.73
CA PRO A 34 -1.36 -1.75 4.70
C PRO A 34 0.00 -1.70 4.03
N VAL A 35 0.12 -1.06 2.87
CA VAL A 35 1.37 -0.95 2.12
C VAL A 35 2.49 -0.31 2.96
N VAL A 36 2.19 0.80 3.62
CA VAL A 36 3.20 1.56 4.39
C VAL A 36 3.64 0.79 5.62
N ILE A 37 2.72 0.12 6.32
CA ILE A 37 3.05 -0.69 7.51
C ILE A 37 3.85 -1.93 7.10
N LEU A 38 3.44 -2.62 6.04
CA LEU A 38 4.13 -3.79 5.52
C LEU A 38 5.56 -3.45 5.06
N GLY A 39 5.73 -2.27 4.46
CA GLY A 39 7.03 -1.75 4.01
C GLY A 39 7.95 -1.24 5.13
N GLY A 40 7.39 -0.89 6.29
CA GLY A 40 8.10 -0.34 7.45
C GLY A 40 8.17 1.19 7.44
N LEU A 41 7.85 1.82 8.59
CA LEU A 41 7.63 3.28 8.76
C LEU A 41 8.84 4.19 8.48
N GLY A 42 10.01 3.64 8.15
CA GLY A 42 11.24 4.39 7.85
C GLY A 42 11.96 3.97 6.57
N SER A 43 11.41 3.03 5.79
CA SER A 43 12.08 2.46 4.62
C SER A 43 11.34 2.76 3.32
N THR A 44 11.88 3.68 2.52
CA THR A 44 11.31 4.01 1.20
C THR A 44 11.38 2.81 0.24
N LEU A 45 12.48 2.05 0.26
CA LEU A 45 12.61 0.84 -0.55
C LEU A 45 11.63 -0.27 -0.10
N GLY A 46 11.43 -0.40 1.21
CA GLY A 46 10.49 -1.36 1.78
C GLY A 46 9.04 -1.02 1.41
N ALA A 47 8.66 0.25 1.47
CA ALA A 47 7.35 0.73 1.04
C ALA A 47 7.11 0.51 -0.47
N LEU A 48 8.15 0.66 -1.30
CA LEU A 48 8.03 0.43 -2.74
C LEU A 48 7.81 -1.06 -3.05
N GLY A 49 8.57 -1.96 -2.42
CA GLY A 49 8.38 -3.41 -2.56
C GLY A 49 7.02 -3.88 -2.02
N ALA A 50 6.60 -3.36 -0.87
CA ALA A 50 5.28 -3.61 -0.30
C ALA A 50 4.16 -3.11 -1.22
N GLY A 51 4.33 -1.93 -1.82
CA GLY A 51 3.35 -1.34 -2.74
C GLY A 51 3.14 -2.17 -3.99
N VAL A 52 4.21 -2.70 -4.59
CA VAL A 52 4.11 -3.62 -5.73
C VAL A 52 3.41 -4.91 -5.33
N THR A 53 3.83 -5.52 -4.21
CA THR A 53 3.27 -6.80 -3.75
C THR A 53 1.78 -6.69 -3.44
N ILE A 54 1.40 -5.69 -2.65
CA ILE A 54 0.02 -5.42 -2.30
C ILE A 54 -0.80 -4.98 -3.52
N GLY A 55 -0.23 -4.17 -4.42
CA GLY A 55 -0.90 -3.80 -5.66
C GLY A 55 -1.27 -5.00 -6.53
N VAL A 56 -0.36 -5.97 -6.66
CA VAL A 56 -0.63 -7.24 -7.35
C VAL A 56 -1.72 -8.02 -6.64
N VAL A 57 -1.66 -8.15 -5.32
CA VAL A 57 -2.70 -8.90 -4.58
C VAL A 57 -4.05 -8.20 -4.66
N ALA A 58 -4.10 -6.88 -4.53
CA ALA A 58 -5.33 -6.10 -4.66
C ALA A 58 -5.93 -6.25 -6.06
N ALA A 59 -5.11 -6.25 -7.11
CA ALA A 59 -5.56 -6.48 -8.48
C ALA A 59 -6.12 -7.90 -8.67
N VAL A 60 -5.44 -8.93 -8.16
CA VAL A 60 -5.90 -10.31 -8.22
C VAL A 60 -7.21 -10.49 -7.41
N ALA A 61 -7.30 -9.90 -6.23
CA ALA A 61 -8.50 -9.93 -5.40
C ALA A 61 -9.68 -9.22 -6.08
N SER A 62 -9.43 -8.10 -6.76
CA SER A 62 -10.44 -7.35 -7.51
C SER A 62 -11.01 -8.17 -8.68
N VAL A 63 -10.17 -8.94 -9.38
CA VAL A 63 -10.59 -9.77 -10.51
C VAL A 63 -11.33 -11.04 -10.06
N THR A 64 -10.96 -11.61 -8.92
CA THR A 64 -11.49 -12.90 -8.44
C THR A 64 -12.78 -12.77 -7.61
N TRP A 65 -12.87 -11.77 -6.74
CA TRP A 65 -14.01 -11.59 -5.81
C TRP A 65 -14.80 -10.31 -6.06
N GLY A 66 -14.27 -9.40 -6.88
CA GLY A 66 -14.86 -8.10 -7.17
C GLY A 66 -14.15 -6.94 -6.45
N PRO A 67 -14.31 -5.70 -6.94
CA PRO A 67 -13.51 -4.55 -6.49
C PRO A 67 -13.64 -4.25 -4.98
N SER A 68 -14.81 -4.51 -4.41
CA SER A 68 -15.09 -4.27 -2.98
C SER A 68 -14.27 -5.14 -2.02
N TYR A 69 -13.69 -6.25 -2.50
CA TYR A 69 -12.88 -7.15 -1.68
C TYR A 69 -11.39 -6.83 -1.68
N ALA A 70 -10.93 -5.92 -2.55
CA ALA A 70 -9.52 -5.54 -2.60
C ALA A 70 -9.00 -4.95 -1.28
N PRO A 71 -9.71 -4.00 -0.62
CA PRO A 71 -9.27 -3.47 0.68
C PRO A 71 -9.28 -4.53 1.78
N LEU A 72 -10.25 -5.45 1.74
CA LEU A 72 -10.34 -6.55 2.70
C LEU A 72 -9.16 -7.50 2.56
N ALA A 73 -8.80 -7.90 1.35
CA ALA A 73 -7.66 -8.77 1.09
C ALA A 73 -6.34 -8.15 1.58
N THR A 74 -6.15 -6.85 1.36
CA THR A 74 -4.94 -6.14 1.82
C THR A 74 -4.88 -5.99 3.33
N PHE A 75 -6.03 -5.77 4.00
CA PHE A 75 -6.09 -5.77 5.46
C PHE A 75 -5.81 -7.15 6.07
N VAL A 76 -6.34 -8.22 5.48
CA VAL A 76 -6.07 -9.59 5.92
C VAL A 76 -4.58 -9.89 5.83
N ILE A 77 -3.92 -9.47 4.74
CA ILE A 77 -2.46 -9.60 4.59
C ILE A 77 -1.72 -8.80 5.65
N LEU A 78 -2.14 -7.56 5.93
CA LEU A 78 -1.54 -6.78 7.00
C LEU A 78 -1.65 -7.49 8.35
N ILE A 79 -2.84 -7.98 8.72
CA ILE A 79 -3.07 -8.66 9.99
C ILE A 79 -2.21 -9.93 10.07
N ALA A 80 -2.18 -10.74 9.00
CA ALA A 80 -1.33 -11.92 8.92
C ALA A 80 0.15 -11.55 9.06
N THR A 81 0.60 -10.49 8.38
CA THR A 81 2.00 -10.07 8.43
C THR A 81 2.37 -9.54 9.81
N LEU A 82 1.49 -8.79 10.48
CA LEU A 82 1.72 -8.34 11.85
C LEU A 82 1.81 -9.50 12.84
N LEU A 83 1.05 -10.58 12.61
CA LEU A 83 1.11 -11.78 13.45
C LEU A 83 2.45 -12.52 13.31
N PHE A 84 3.03 -12.56 12.11
CA PHE A 84 4.30 -13.25 11.86
C PHE A 84 5.54 -12.36 12.02
N ARG A 85 5.43 -11.05 11.74
CA ARG A 85 6.51 -10.05 11.80
C ARG A 85 5.96 -8.64 12.08
N PRO A 86 5.79 -8.26 13.36
CA PRO A 86 5.20 -6.97 13.75
C PRO A 86 6.02 -5.74 13.35
N GLU A 87 7.31 -5.93 13.02
CA GLU A 87 8.19 -4.84 12.59
C GLU A 87 8.07 -4.52 11.08
N GLY A 88 7.33 -5.31 10.28
CA GLY A 88 7.25 -5.15 8.81
C GLY A 88 8.33 -5.97 8.05
N LEU A 89 8.12 -6.19 6.74
CA LEU A 89 8.90 -7.17 5.97
C LEU A 89 10.38 -6.75 5.77
N PHE A 90 10.66 -5.44 5.77
CA PHE A 90 11.96 -4.85 5.43
C PHE A 90 12.57 -3.99 6.54
N THR A 91 12.08 -4.10 7.78
CA THR A 91 12.69 -3.38 8.91
C THR A 91 14.02 -4.02 9.27
N ARG A 92 15.11 -3.37 8.86
CA ARG A 92 16.46 -3.67 9.32
C ARG A 92 16.55 -3.13 10.75
N LYS A 93 16.73 -4.00 11.75
CA LYS A 93 17.06 -3.56 13.11
C LYS A 93 18.20 -2.55 12.99
N ALA A 94 17.98 -1.33 13.47
CA ALA A 94 19.04 -0.35 13.61
C ALA A 94 20.13 -1.01 14.46
N SER A 95 21.26 -1.34 13.84
CA SER A 95 22.47 -1.71 14.55
C SER A 95 22.92 -0.44 15.28
N VAL A 96 22.72 -0.46 16.60
CA VAL A 96 23.28 0.48 17.57
C VAL A 96 24.80 0.51 17.43
#